data_AF-A0A924VGH0-F1
#
_entry.id   AF-A0A924VGH0-F1
#
_cell.length_a   1.000
_cell.length_b   1.000
_cell.length_c   1.000
_cell.angle_alpha   90.00
_cell.angle_beta   90.00
_cell.angle_gamma   90.00
#
_symmetry.space_group_name_H-M   'P 1'
#
loop_
_entity.id
_entity.type
_entity.pdbx_description
1 polymer ?
#
loop_
_entity_poly.entity_id
_entity_poly.type
_entity_poly.pdbx_seq_one_letter_code
_entity_poly.pdbx_strand_id
1 'polypeptide(L)'
;MPEPSDTRVAVYIDFDNIVVSRYNQLHGARKFSIDGARNFGPESAGVVGIRLRDATVDFGAVLDYASSFGTIVISRAYADW
;
A
#
# COMPACT_ATOMS: atom_id res chain seq x y z
N MET A 1 -24.87 34.37 2.52
CA MET A 1 -23.69 33.67 3.06
C MET A 1 -23.44 32.46 2.17
N PRO A 2 -22.24 32.24 1.63
CA PRO A 2 -21.93 30.96 1.00
C PRO A 2 -21.84 29.90 2.10
N GLU A 3 -22.48 28.75 1.90
CA GLU A 3 -22.34 27.60 2.79
C GLU A 3 -20.89 27.11 2.80
N PRO A 4 -20.33 26.70 3.95
CA PRO A 4 -19.02 26.05 3.98
C PRO A 4 -19.07 24.80 3.09
N SER A 5 -18.18 24.70 2.11
CA SER A 5 -18.06 23.46 1.34
C SER A 5 -17.43 22.39 2.23
N ASP A 6 -18.08 21.23 2.36
CA ASP A 6 -17.48 20.08 3.04
C ASP A 6 -16.08 19.78 2.46
N THR A 7 -15.11 19.54 3.34
CA THR A 7 -13.75 19.19 2.92
C THR A 7 -13.75 17.87 2.16
N ARG A 8 -13.11 17.87 0.99
CA ARG A 8 -13.03 16.71 0.09
C ARG A 8 -11.59 16.29 -0.10
N VAL A 9 -11.35 14.99 -0.07
CA VAL A 9 -10.03 14.37 -0.19
C VAL A 9 -10.00 13.50 -1.45
N ALA A 10 -8.88 13.56 -2.17
CA ALA A 10 -8.56 12.61 -3.24
C ALA A 10 -7.34 11.79 -2.83
N VAL A 11 -7.45 10.47 -2.96
CA VAL A 11 -6.39 9.52 -2.61
C VAL A 11 -5.87 8.85 -3.89
N TYR A 12 -4.57 8.98 -4.13
CA TYR A 12 -3.86 8.34 -5.23
C TYR A 12 -2.80 7.41 -4.65
N ILE A 13 -2.90 6.13 -5.01
CA ILE A 13 -2.07 5.06 -4.45
C ILE A 13 -1.25 4.42 -5.57
N ASP A 14 0.06 4.36 -5.35
CA ASP A 14 1.01 3.55 -6.11
C ASP A 14 1.25 2.25 -5.32
N PHE A 15 0.61 1.16 -5.75
CA PHE A 15 0.67 -0.12 -5.06
C PHE A 15 2.07 -0.73 -5.11
N ASP A 16 2.76 -0.63 -6.25
CA ASP A 16 4.09 -1.19 -6.42
C ASP A 16 5.08 -0.55 -5.45
N ASN A 17 5.05 0.78 -5.36
CA ASN A 17 5.95 1.49 -4.46
C ASN A 17 5.68 1.14 -3.00
N ILE A 18 4.41 1.05 -2.59
CA ILE A 18 4.06 0.68 -1.21
C ILE A 18 4.49 -0.75 -0.88
N VAL A 19 4.19 -1.73 -1.74
CA VAL A 19 4.54 -3.14 -1.52
C VAL A 19 6.06 -3.32 -1.48
N VAL A 20 6.77 -2.77 -2.47
CA VAL A 20 8.23 -2.87 -2.56
C VAL A 20 8.90 -2.16 -1.38
N SER A 21 8.45 -0.95 -1.04
CA SER A 21 9.00 -0.18 0.08
C SER A 21 8.75 -0.86 1.41
N ARG A 22 7.55 -1.41 1.66
CA ARG A 22 7.25 -2.12 2.89
C ARG A 22 8.09 -3.39 3.05
N TYR A 23 8.20 -4.18 1.99
CA TYR A 23 9.04 -5.38 2.00
C TYR A 23 10.50 -5.04 2.30
N ASN A 24 11.05 -4.03 1.63
CA ASN A 24 12.43 -3.59 1.83
C ASN A 24 12.65 -2.98 3.22
N GLN A 25 11.67 -2.27 3.78
CA GLN A 25 11.73 -1.69 5.11
C GLN A 25 11.91 -2.78 6.19
N LEU A 26 11.19 -3.89 6.07
CA LEU A 26 11.23 -4.97 7.05
C LEU A 26 12.42 -5.92 6.85
N HIS A 27 12.79 -6.19 5.60
CA HIS A 27 13.70 -7.30 5.27
C HIS A 27 15.05 -6.85 4.71
N GLY A 28 15.23 -5.55 4.47
CA GLY A 28 16.48 -4.93 4.04
C GLY A 28 16.37 -4.20 2.69
N ALA A 29 17.27 -3.24 2.48
CA ALA A 29 17.29 -2.45 1.25
C ALA A 29 17.41 -3.34 0.00
N ARG A 30 16.56 -3.08 -1.01
CA ARG A 30 16.49 -3.81 -2.29
C ARG A 30 16.16 -5.31 -2.17
N LYS A 31 15.73 -5.77 -0.99
CA LYS A 31 15.48 -7.19 -0.72
C LYS A 31 14.37 -7.78 -1.59
N PHE A 32 13.34 -7.01 -1.90
CA PHE A 32 12.24 -7.42 -2.78
C PHE A 32 12.75 -7.89 -4.16
N SER A 33 13.65 -7.12 -4.77
CA SER A 33 14.24 -7.45 -6.07
C SER A 33 15.25 -8.61 -5.96
N ILE A 34 16.08 -8.62 -4.92
CA ILE A 34 17.09 -9.68 -4.69
C ILE A 34 16.41 -11.04 -4.48
N ASP A 35 15.33 -11.07 -3.71
CA ASP A 35 14.58 -12.29 -3.42
C ASP A 35 13.66 -12.70 -4.58
N GLY A 36 13.58 -11.89 -5.64
CA GLY A 36 12.66 -12.12 -6.76
C GLY A 36 11.20 -12.17 -6.31
N ALA A 37 10.85 -11.42 -5.26
CA ALA A 37 9.61 -11.57 -4.51
C ALA A 37 8.34 -11.37 -5.35
N ARG A 38 8.44 -10.64 -6.48
CA ARG A 38 7.37 -10.47 -7.46
C ARG A 38 6.87 -11.80 -8.05
N ASN A 39 7.71 -12.84 -8.08
CA ASN A 39 7.35 -14.14 -8.64
C ASN A 39 6.68 -15.07 -7.60
N PHE A 40 6.36 -14.57 -6.41
CA PHE A 40 5.81 -15.33 -5.30
C PHE A 40 4.57 -14.64 -4.74
N GLY A 41 3.66 -15.45 -4.20
CA GLY A 41 2.52 -14.97 -3.39
C GLY A 41 2.76 -15.16 -1.89
N PRO A 42 1.98 -14.50 -1.02
CA PRO A 42 2.05 -14.71 0.43
C PRO A 42 1.87 -16.19 0.84
N GLU A 43 1.09 -16.96 0.10
CA GLU A 43 0.87 -18.39 0.30
C GLU A 43 2.04 -19.28 -0.16
N SER A 44 3.04 -18.72 -0.84
CA SER A 44 4.21 -19.47 -1.29
C SER A 44 4.98 -20.09 -0.12
N ALA A 45 5.50 -21.29 -0.33
CA ALA A 45 6.36 -21.95 0.64
C ALA A 45 7.73 -21.26 0.76
N GLY A 46 8.40 -21.44 1.90
CA GLY A 46 9.75 -20.92 2.14
C GLY A 46 9.78 -19.47 2.61
N VAL A 47 11.00 -18.92 2.68
CA VAL A 47 11.27 -17.64 3.34
C VAL A 47 10.60 -16.45 2.65
N VAL A 48 10.49 -16.46 1.32
CA VAL A 48 9.91 -15.34 0.57
C VAL A 48 8.42 -15.19 0.87
N GLY A 49 7.66 -16.30 0.92
CA GLY A 49 6.24 -16.25 1.29
C GLY A 49 6.00 -15.79 2.73
N ILE A 50 6.87 -16.19 3.67
CA ILE A 50 6.84 -15.67 5.06
C ILE A 50 7.05 -14.15 5.06
N ARG A 51 8.10 -13.67 4.38
CA ARG A 51 8.42 -12.24 4.28
C ARG A 51 7.29 -11.44 3.62
N LEU A 52 6.63 -12.00 2.60
CA LEU A 52 5.49 -11.37 1.94
C LEU A 52 4.29 -11.22 2.90
N ARG A 53 3.98 -12.23 3.72
CA ARG A 53 2.95 -12.12 4.76
C ARG A 53 3.31 -11.04 5.78
N ASP A 54 4.54 -11.04 6.27
CA ASP A 54 5.00 -10.05 7.25
C ASP A 54 4.96 -8.62 6.70
N ALA A 55 5.16 -8.47 5.38
CA ALA A 55 5.14 -7.20 4.66
C ALA A 55 3.74 -6.75 4.20
N THR A 56 2.67 -7.41 4.65
CA THR A 56 1.29 -6.97 4.34
C THR A 56 1.04 -5.54 4.83
N VAL A 57 0.37 -4.74 3.99
CA VAL A 57 -0.04 -3.36 4.31
C VAL A 57 -1.55 -3.31 4.47
N ASP A 58 -2.02 -2.77 5.60
CA ASP A 58 -3.43 -2.48 5.82
C ASP A 58 -3.81 -1.16 5.13
N PHE A 59 -4.37 -1.27 3.93
CA PHE A 59 -4.87 -0.11 3.19
C PHE A 59 -6.16 0.47 3.77
N GLY A 60 -6.94 -0.32 4.53
CA GLY A 60 -8.13 0.18 5.22
C GLY A 60 -7.75 1.28 6.20
N ALA A 61 -6.73 1.00 7.04
CA ALA A 61 -6.20 1.99 7.97
C ALA A 61 -5.67 3.27 7.29
N VAL A 62 -5.10 3.17 6.09
CA VAL A 62 -4.65 4.34 5.31
C VAL A 62 -5.84 5.18 4.84
N LEU A 63 -6.90 4.54 4.32
CA LEU A 63 -8.12 5.24 3.90
C LEU A 63 -8.87 5.83 5.09
N ASP A 64 -8.93 5.13 6.21
CA ASP A 64 -9.55 5.60 7.45
C ASP A 64 -8.82 6.85 7.96
N TYR A 65 -7.48 6.83 7.98
CA TYR A 65 -6.69 8.01 8.33
C TYR A 65 -6.92 9.15 7.33
N ALA A 66 -6.94 8.87 6.03
CA ALA A 66 -7.21 9.89 5.01
C ALA A 66 -8.62 10.50 5.17
N SER A 67 -9.60 9.72 5.60
CA SER A 67 -10.98 10.19 5.84
C SER A 67 -11.07 11.22 6.97
N SER A 68 -10.10 11.23 7.90
CA SER A 68 -10.04 12.25 8.97
C SER A 68 -9.83 13.68 8.44
N PHE A 69 -9.33 13.82 7.20
CA PHE A 69 -9.15 15.11 6.54
C PHE A 69 -10.37 15.56 5.74
N GLY A 70 -11.39 14.72 5.57
CA GLY A 70 -12.59 15.01 4.80
C GLY A 70 -13.13 13.82 4.02
N THR A 71 -14.24 14.02 3.31
CA THR A 71 -14.87 12.93 2.54
C THR A 71 -13.96 12.54 1.37
N ILE A 72 -13.60 11.25 1.28
CA ILE A 72 -12.86 10.73 0.13
C ILE A 72 -13.80 10.66 -1.07
N VAL A 73 -13.58 11.53 -2.06
CA VAL A 73 -14.43 11.63 -3.26
C VAL A 73 -13.81 10.95 -4.49
N ILE A 74 -12.51 10.71 -4.46
CA ILE A 74 -11.77 9.99 -5.51
C ILE A 74 -10.76 9.07 -4.82
N SER A 75 -10.82 7.79 -5.19
CA SER A 75 -9.78 6.82 -4.86
C SER A 75 -9.31 6.15 -6.15
N ARG A 76 -8.02 6.29 -6.48
CA ARG A 76 -7.39 5.64 -7.62
C ARG A 76 -6.16 4.87 -7.21
N ALA A 77 -6.08 3.65 -7.72
CA ALA A 77 -5.05 2.67 -7.47
C ALA A 77 -4.33 2.36 -8.77
N TYR A 78 -3.01 2.53 -8.81
CA TYR A 78 -2.18 2.06 -9.91
C TYR A 78 -1.35 0.88 -9.44
N ALA A 79 -1.36 -0.18 -10.24
CA ALA A 79 -0.52 -1.35 -10.07
C ALA A 79 -0.09 -1.81 -11.47
N ASP A 80 1.19 -2.05 -11.66
CA ASP A 80 1.66 -2.92 -12.73
C ASP A 80 1.81 -4.33 -12.14
N TRP A 81 1.05 -5.28 -12.67
CA TRP A 81 1.14 -6.68 -12.25
C TRP A 81 1.86 -7.47 -13.35
#